data_AF-F9EIW9-F1
#
_entry.id   AF-F9EIW9-F1
#
_cell.length_a   1.000
_cell.length_b   1.000
_cell.length_c   1.000
_cell.angle_alpha   90.00
_cell.angle_beta   90.00
_cell.angle_gamma   90.00
#
_symmetry.space_group_name_H-M   'P 1'
#
loop_
_entity.id
_entity.type
_entity.pdbx_description
1 polymer ?
#
loop_
_entity_poly.entity_id
_entity_poly.type
_entity_poly.pdbx_seq_one_letter_code
_entity_poly.pdbx_strand_id
1 'polypeptide(L)'
;MEYLTPHGGSADDAARVEELMSHDDLGDNKWTDIWAKIAECTSSAYAGECVEGGAKGSWNASCAAALSATVVNTIGEATNEVSEAAREDLTSTVAAYPWSVDQTARTDGSSNEPVIMPASVDGNGDATWSYGMSYQPQFTSKGLSGVMQAISRDADDFQTVVDSVATLEQRRMTFEAGVISAATDGQGLSTDATMPTGLNNAIEANSATAAFFQGASRAVVEDDAEEVDNRNKTIVDTLFGLSSFIPGPGGEVSRIWKDTWSFGKDTTKRIAQNAATQDFTEHLTNAIDESKIAKNDASRATTLTTITQMIGLGIISAGQANAAVPGLVGGDGILDSSKLDGTALDTLYDRFVTNGDDTVNPDLHDQLTDAGDAYKTGYDRGHGE
;
A
#
# COMPACT_ATOMS: atom_id res chain seq x y z
N MET A 1 -23.34 5.75 -13.88
CA MET A 1 -23.91 6.94 -13.18
C MET A 1 -25.42 6.88 -13.09
N GLU A 2 -26.16 6.75 -14.20
CA GLU A 2 -27.63 6.62 -14.18
C GLU A 2 -28.10 5.44 -13.30
N TYR A 3 -27.32 4.35 -13.27
CA TYR A 3 -27.50 3.17 -12.40
C TYR A 3 -27.47 3.43 -10.88
N LEU A 4 -26.94 4.58 -10.43
CA LEU A 4 -26.86 4.99 -9.01
C LEU A 4 -27.69 6.25 -8.73
N THR A 5 -28.60 6.61 -9.63
CA THR A 5 -29.53 7.73 -9.39
C THR A 5 -30.75 7.26 -8.57
N PRO A 6 -31.27 8.07 -7.64
CA PRO A 6 -30.94 9.47 -7.38
C PRO A 6 -29.94 9.73 -6.22
N HIS A 7 -29.55 8.73 -5.41
CA HIS A 7 -28.88 9.00 -4.13
C HIS A 7 -27.35 9.08 -4.22
N GLY A 8 -26.78 8.58 -5.32
CA GLY A 8 -25.37 8.78 -5.65
C GLY A 8 -24.41 7.85 -4.90
N GLY A 9 -24.85 6.63 -4.61
CA GLY A 9 -24.03 5.60 -3.98
C GLY A 9 -24.45 5.21 -2.57
N SER A 10 -25.76 5.25 -2.26
CA SER A 10 -26.26 4.65 -1.01
C SER A 10 -26.22 3.13 -1.04
N ALA A 11 -26.42 2.48 0.11
CA ALA A 11 -26.59 1.03 0.18
C ALA A 11 -27.74 0.52 -0.73
N ASP A 12 -28.83 1.27 -0.86
CA ASP A 12 -29.95 0.92 -1.77
C ASP A 12 -29.55 1.02 -3.25
N ASP A 13 -28.73 2.01 -3.61
CA ASP A 13 -28.22 2.13 -4.98
C ASP A 13 -27.26 0.96 -5.30
N ALA A 14 -26.42 0.56 -4.34
CA ALA A 14 -25.55 -0.60 -4.47
C ALA A 14 -26.35 -1.89 -4.64
N ALA A 15 -27.35 -2.13 -3.78
CA ALA A 15 -28.23 -3.30 -3.88
C ALA A 15 -28.96 -3.40 -5.23
N ARG A 16 -29.36 -2.26 -5.80
CA ARG A 16 -29.96 -2.24 -7.15
C ARG A 16 -28.95 -2.62 -8.23
N VAL A 17 -27.70 -2.19 -8.12
CA VAL A 17 -26.65 -2.59 -9.07
C VAL A 17 -26.32 -4.06 -8.91
N GLU A 18 -26.24 -4.58 -7.68
CA GLU A 18 -26.08 -6.03 -7.41
C GLU A 18 -27.23 -6.85 -8.02
N GLU A 19 -28.48 -6.40 -7.86
CA GLU A 19 -29.65 -7.05 -8.47
C GLU A 19 -29.52 -7.08 -10.00
N LEU A 20 -29.13 -5.97 -10.61
CA LEU A 20 -28.88 -5.93 -12.05
C LEU A 20 -27.77 -6.91 -12.46
N MET A 21 -26.64 -6.92 -11.74
CA MET A 21 -25.52 -7.84 -11.99
C MET A 21 -25.94 -9.31 -11.89
N SER A 22 -26.88 -9.64 -11.00
CA SER A 22 -27.36 -11.02 -10.79
C SER A 22 -28.23 -11.59 -11.92
N HIS A 23 -28.52 -10.81 -12.96
CA HIS A 23 -29.33 -11.27 -14.10
C HIS A 23 -28.66 -12.32 -14.99
N ASP A 24 -27.34 -12.48 -14.90
CA ASP A 24 -26.55 -13.50 -15.60
C ASP A 24 -25.37 -13.94 -14.73
N ASP A 25 -24.79 -15.10 -15.01
CA ASP A 25 -23.68 -15.65 -14.22
C ASP A 25 -22.42 -14.79 -14.39
N LEU A 26 -21.68 -14.60 -13.30
CA LEU A 26 -20.38 -13.90 -13.30
C LEU A 26 -19.24 -14.89 -13.53
N GLY A 27 -18.28 -14.52 -14.38
CA GLY A 27 -17.18 -15.40 -14.81
C GLY A 27 -16.47 -14.92 -16.06
N ASP A 28 -15.79 -15.83 -16.77
CA ASP A 28 -15.22 -15.57 -18.11
C ASP A 28 -16.33 -15.44 -19.17
N ASN A 29 -16.98 -14.27 -19.21
CA ASN A 29 -18.05 -13.96 -20.13
C ASN A 29 -18.24 -12.45 -20.34
N LYS A 30 -18.96 -12.12 -21.42
CA LYS A 30 -19.27 -10.73 -21.80
C LYS A 30 -20.07 -9.95 -20.75
N TRP A 31 -20.82 -10.64 -19.91
CA TRP A 31 -21.64 -9.98 -18.90
C TRP A 31 -20.74 -9.36 -17.83
N THR A 32 -19.76 -10.12 -17.36
CA THR A 32 -18.71 -9.67 -16.43
C THR A 32 -17.87 -8.56 -17.05
N ASP A 33 -17.48 -8.69 -18.32
CA ASP A 33 -16.73 -7.66 -19.06
C ASP A 33 -17.45 -6.31 -19.06
N ILE A 34 -18.77 -6.30 -19.25
CA ILE A 34 -19.56 -5.06 -19.27
C ILE A 34 -19.50 -4.35 -17.92
N TRP A 35 -19.65 -5.10 -16.82
CA TRP A 35 -19.62 -4.52 -15.47
C TRP A 35 -18.24 -4.02 -15.08
N ALA A 36 -17.20 -4.81 -15.37
CA ALA A 36 -15.81 -4.38 -15.20
C ALA A 36 -15.53 -3.09 -16.00
N LYS A 37 -15.96 -3.04 -17.28
CA LYS A 37 -15.77 -1.85 -18.11
C LYS A 37 -16.50 -0.62 -17.59
N ILE A 38 -17.72 -0.80 -17.08
CA ILE A 38 -18.51 0.28 -16.48
C ILE A 38 -17.79 0.84 -15.25
N ALA A 39 -17.25 -0.02 -14.39
CA ALA A 39 -16.46 0.42 -13.24
C ALA A 39 -15.23 1.21 -13.70
N GLU A 40 -14.43 0.65 -14.62
CA GLU A 40 -13.22 1.29 -15.18
C GLU A 40 -13.52 2.68 -15.74
N CYS A 41 -14.50 2.80 -16.64
CA CYS A 41 -14.82 4.07 -17.27
C CYS A 41 -15.22 5.15 -16.26
N THR A 42 -15.88 4.75 -15.16
CA THR A 42 -16.27 5.70 -14.11
C THR A 42 -15.14 6.04 -13.14
N SER A 43 -14.33 5.05 -12.74
CA SER A 43 -13.16 5.28 -11.90
C SER A 43 -12.13 6.16 -12.62
N SER A 44 -11.83 5.87 -13.88
CA SER A 44 -10.91 6.65 -14.72
C SER A 44 -11.36 8.11 -14.87
N ALA A 45 -12.67 8.38 -14.87
CA ALA A 45 -13.21 9.73 -14.98
C ALA A 45 -13.20 10.53 -13.66
N TYR A 46 -13.34 9.86 -12.50
CA TYR A 46 -13.67 10.55 -11.24
C TYR A 46 -12.84 10.15 -10.01
N ALA A 47 -12.08 9.05 -10.04
CA ALA A 47 -11.19 8.67 -8.93
C ALA A 47 -10.09 9.72 -8.70
N GLY A 48 -9.60 10.32 -9.80
CA GLY A 48 -8.65 11.43 -9.79
C GLY A 48 -9.30 12.79 -9.53
N GLU A 49 -10.39 12.90 -8.79
CA GLU A 49 -10.87 14.21 -8.38
C GLU A 49 -10.03 14.75 -7.21
N CYS A 50 -9.41 15.92 -7.37
CA CYS A 50 -8.64 16.56 -6.30
C CYS A 50 -9.56 17.43 -5.43
N VAL A 51 -9.61 17.15 -4.13
CA VAL A 51 -10.45 17.91 -3.19
C VAL A 51 -9.58 18.71 -2.22
N GLU A 52 -9.76 20.04 -2.19
CA GLU A 52 -8.99 20.96 -1.36
C GLU A 52 -9.71 21.30 -0.04
N GLY A 53 -8.95 21.58 1.02
CA GLY A 53 -9.44 22.21 2.25
C GLY A 53 -10.56 21.47 3.00
N GLY A 54 -10.58 20.13 2.93
CA GLY A 54 -11.61 19.32 3.60
C GLY A 54 -13.00 19.38 2.95
N ALA A 55 -13.10 19.88 1.70
CA ALA A 55 -14.34 19.84 0.95
C ALA A 55 -14.78 18.38 0.68
N LYS A 56 -16.03 18.18 0.27
CA LYS A 56 -16.50 16.89 -0.27
C LYS A 56 -16.23 16.85 -1.76
N GLY A 57 -15.85 15.69 -2.28
CA GLY A 57 -15.76 15.45 -3.73
C GLY A 57 -17.11 15.62 -4.42
N SER A 58 -17.11 15.63 -5.74
CA SER A 58 -18.32 15.75 -6.54
C SER A 58 -19.26 14.57 -6.31
N TRP A 59 -20.55 14.79 -6.56
CA TRP A 59 -21.54 13.72 -6.61
C TRP A 59 -21.11 12.60 -7.58
N ASN A 60 -20.40 12.96 -8.66
CA ASN A 60 -19.92 11.98 -9.60
C ASN A 60 -18.82 11.07 -9.03
N ALA A 61 -17.87 11.63 -8.26
CA ALA A 61 -16.86 10.83 -7.57
C ALA A 61 -17.48 9.91 -6.52
N SER A 62 -18.51 10.37 -5.80
CA SER A 62 -19.29 9.51 -4.89
C SER A 62 -19.90 8.32 -5.64
N CYS A 63 -20.57 8.57 -6.77
CA CYS A 63 -21.16 7.52 -7.58
C CYS A 63 -20.10 6.55 -8.12
N ALA A 64 -18.97 7.06 -8.63
CA ALA A 64 -17.91 6.23 -9.17
C ALA A 64 -17.31 5.31 -8.10
N ALA A 65 -17.07 5.83 -6.90
CA ALA A 65 -16.59 5.05 -5.77
C ALA A 65 -17.60 3.97 -5.36
N ALA A 66 -18.88 4.30 -5.22
CA ALA A 66 -19.91 3.32 -4.87
C ALA A 66 -20.08 2.22 -5.94
N LEU A 67 -20.05 2.59 -7.21
CA LEU A 67 -20.13 1.66 -8.34
C LEU A 67 -18.91 0.73 -8.36
N SER A 68 -17.72 1.29 -8.14
CA SER A 68 -16.47 0.52 -8.08
C SER A 68 -16.51 -0.48 -6.93
N ALA A 69 -16.94 -0.06 -5.74
CA ALA A 69 -17.14 -0.96 -4.59
C ALA A 69 -18.10 -2.10 -4.94
N THR A 70 -19.27 -1.76 -5.48
CA THR A 70 -20.31 -2.75 -5.82
C THR A 70 -19.81 -3.77 -6.84
N VAL A 71 -19.19 -3.30 -7.93
CA VAL A 71 -18.70 -4.18 -9.01
C VAL A 71 -17.57 -5.08 -8.52
N VAL A 72 -16.56 -4.51 -7.85
CA VAL A 72 -15.41 -5.28 -7.33
C VAL A 72 -15.89 -6.32 -6.31
N ASN A 73 -16.75 -5.91 -5.36
CA ASN A 73 -17.25 -6.81 -4.33
C ASN A 73 -18.07 -7.95 -4.95
N THR A 74 -19.02 -7.62 -5.81
CA THR A 74 -19.92 -8.62 -6.41
C THR A 74 -19.15 -9.61 -7.29
N ILE A 75 -18.21 -9.14 -8.11
CA ILE A 75 -17.41 -10.03 -8.97
C ILE A 75 -16.51 -10.91 -8.11
N GLY A 76 -15.70 -10.33 -7.23
CA GLY A 76 -14.72 -11.10 -6.46
C GLY A 76 -15.34 -12.06 -5.44
N GLU A 77 -16.52 -11.74 -4.90
CA GLU A 77 -17.24 -12.66 -4.03
C GLU A 77 -17.85 -13.85 -4.77
N ALA A 78 -18.14 -13.68 -6.07
CA ALA A 78 -18.75 -14.70 -6.92
C ALA A 78 -17.71 -15.58 -7.62
N THR A 79 -16.62 -14.99 -8.10
CA THR A 79 -15.61 -15.69 -8.91
C THR A 79 -14.27 -14.96 -8.86
N ASN A 80 -13.19 -15.74 -9.03
CA ASN A 80 -11.89 -15.19 -9.41
C ASN A 80 -11.56 -15.50 -10.87
N GLU A 81 -12.33 -16.32 -11.59
CA GLU A 81 -12.12 -16.65 -13.00
C GLU A 81 -12.88 -15.66 -13.90
N VAL A 82 -12.15 -14.74 -14.51
CA VAL A 82 -12.71 -13.70 -15.40
C VAL A 82 -11.93 -13.67 -16.71
N SER A 83 -12.51 -13.04 -17.73
CA SER A 83 -11.83 -12.83 -19.01
C SER A 83 -10.62 -11.89 -18.85
N GLU A 84 -9.71 -11.91 -19.83
CA GLU A 84 -8.60 -10.95 -19.92
C GLU A 84 -9.11 -9.49 -19.92
N ALA A 85 -10.17 -9.19 -20.65
CA ALA A 85 -10.74 -7.85 -20.72
C ALA A 85 -11.31 -7.38 -19.37
N ALA A 86 -12.06 -8.26 -18.70
CA ALA A 86 -12.57 -7.96 -17.36
C ALA A 86 -11.43 -7.78 -16.36
N ARG A 87 -10.37 -8.60 -16.45
CA ARG A 87 -9.18 -8.49 -15.59
C ARG A 87 -8.50 -7.13 -15.76
N GLU A 88 -8.20 -6.71 -16.99
CA GLU A 88 -7.56 -5.40 -17.28
C GLU A 88 -8.39 -4.21 -16.79
N ASP A 89 -9.71 -4.25 -16.99
CA ASP A 89 -10.62 -3.20 -16.52
C ASP A 89 -10.69 -3.17 -14.99
N LEU A 90 -10.73 -4.34 -14.32
CA LEU A 90 -10.68 -4.44 -12.86
C LEU A 90 -9.34 -3.97 -12.30
N THR A 91 -8.21 -4.30 -12.93
CA THR A 91 -6.88 -3.77 -12.61
C THR A 91 -6.93 -2.25 -12.58
N SER A 92 -7.45 -1.64 -13.64
CA SER A 92 -7.55 -0.18 -13.77
C SER A 92 -8.46 0.44 -12.71
N THR A 93 -9.59 -0.19 -12.41
CA THR A 93 -10.50 0.24 -11.33
C THR A 93 -9.85 0.17 -9.95
N VAL A 94 -9.26 -0.97 -9.59
CA VAL A 94 -8.66 -1.18 -8.26
C VAL A 94 -7.43 -0.28 -8.08
N ALA A 95 -6.58 -0.17 -9.09
CA ALA A 95 -5.39 0.68 -9.05
C ALA A 95 -5.72 2.18 -8.90
N ALA A 96 -6.90 2.63 -9.33
CA ALA A 96 -7.36 4.00 -9.16
C ALA A 96 -7.70 4.38 -7.70
N TYR A 97 -7.89 3.39 -6.83
CA TYR A 97 -8.31 3.58 -5.43
C TYR A 97 -7.35 2.91 -4.42
N PRO A 98 -6.06 3.28 -4.41
CA PRO A 98 -5.05 2.57 -3.61
C PRO A 98 -5.32 2.61 -2.11
N TRP A 99 -5.97 3.67 -1.60
CA TRP A 99 -6.34 3.72 -0.19
C TRP A 99 -7.39 2.68 0.18
N SER A 100 -8.34 2.43 -0.72
CA SER A 100 -9.39 1.44 -0.46
C SER A 100 -8.81 0.03 -0.42
N VAL A 101 -7.78 -0.22 -1.23
CA VAL A 101 -7.00 -1.47 -1.19
C VAL A 101 -6.24 -1.59 0.14
N ASP A 102 -5.44 -0.59 0.52
CA ASP A 102 -4.68 -0.55 1.79
C ASP A 102 -5.61 -0.68 3.03
N GLN A 103 -6.77 -0.03 2.99
CA GLN A 103 -7.74 -0.10 4.08
C GLN A 103 -8.34 -1.50 4.19
N THR A 104 -8.70 -2.12 3.05
CA THR A 104 -9.33 -3.45 3.01
C THR A 104 -8.37 -4.54 3.49
N ALA A 105 -7.08 -4.41 3.19
CA ALA A 105 -6.04 -5.31 3.66
C ALA A 105 -5.93 -5.36 5.20
N ARG A 106 -6.33 -4.28 5.90
CA ARG A 106 -6.31 -4.20 7.37
C ARG A 106 -7.67 -4.49 8.00
N THR A 107 -8.73 -3.99 7.38
CA THR A 107 -10.08 -3.98 7.94
C THR A 107 -11.11 -4.13 6.84
N ASP A 108 -12.19 -4.87 7.08
CA ASP A 108 -13.29 -4.92 6.10
C ASP A 108 -13.96 -3.56 5.88
N GLY A 109 -14.38 -3.32 4.64
CA GLY A 109 -15.38 -2.30 4.33
C GLY A 109 -16.64 -2.53 5.17
N SER A 110 -17.13 -1.45 5.77
CA SER A 110 -18.28 -1.51 6.68
C SER A 110 -19.64 -1.48 5.97
N SER A 111 -19.66 -1.07 4.70
CA SER A 111 -20.82 -0.96 3.83
C SER A 111 -20.37 -0.79 2.37
N ASN A 112 -21.30 -0.83 1.41
CA ASN A 112 -21.02 -0.43 0.01
C ASN A 112 -21.06 1.10 -0.19
N GLU A 113 -21.24 1.89 0.87
CA GLU A 113 -21.30 3.35 0.77
C GLU A 113 -19.89 3.94 0.66
N PRO A 114 -19.65 4.89 -0.26
CA PRO A 114 -18.33 5.46 -0.45
C PRO A 114 -17.97 6.37 0.74
N VAL A 115 -16.70 6.37 1.13
CA VAL A 115 -16.19 7.17 2.25
C VAL A 115 -15.26 8.27 1.78
N ILE A 116 -15.23 9.38 2.53
CA ILE A 116 -14.20 10.41 2.40
C ILE A 116 -13.22 10.18 3.56
N MET A 117 -12.50 9.06 3.51
CA MET A 117 -11.50 8.70 4.51
C MET A 117 -10.18 8.37 3.80
N PRO A 118 -9.02 8.71 4.41
CA PRO A 118 -8.81 9.35 5.71
C PRO A 118 -8.94 10.89 5.64
N ALA A 119 -9.09 11.53 6.80
CA ALA A 119 -9.18 12.99 6.93
C ALA A 119 -8.02 13.71 6.22
N SER A 120 -8.35 14.55 5.24
CA SER A 120 -7.39 15.27 4.40
C SER A 120 -6.68 16.43 5.11
N VAL A 121 -7.14 16.79 6.31
CA VAL A 121 -6.55 17.80 7.18
C VAL A 121 -6.53 17.33 8.63
N ASP A 122 -5.55 17.78 9.41
CA ASP A 122 -5.43 17.49 10.84
C ASP A 122 -6.30 18.42 11.71
N GLY A 123 -6.19 18.30 13.03
CA GLY A 123 -6.95 19.12 13.99
C GLY A 123 -6.62 20.63 13.95
N ASN A 124 -5.52 21.01 13.30
CA ASN A 124 -5.10 22.41 13.10
C ASN A 124 -5.49 22.93 11.72
N GLY A 125 -6.04 22.09 10.84
CA GLY A 125 -6.36 22.42 9.46
C GLY A 125 -5.18 22.27 8.50
N ASP A 126 -4.07 21.69 8.93
CA ASP A 126 -2.92 21.40 8.08
C ASP A 126 -3.17 20.13 7.26
N ALA A 127 -2.72 20.13 6.01
CA ALA A 127 -2.86 18.98 5.11
C ALA A 127 -2.20 17.72 5.70
N THR A 128 -2.85 16.56 5.52
CA THR A 128 -2.31 15.25 5.87
C THR A 128 -1.81 14.51 4.64
N TRP A 129 -1.27 13.30 4.82
CA TRP A 129 -0.87 12.42 3.72
C TRP A 129 -2.03 12.00 2.80
N SER A 130 -3.30 12.17 3.19
CA SER A 130 -4.46 11.93 2.30
C SER A 130 -5.00 13.21 1.65
N TYR A 131 -4.33 14.34 1.81
CA TYR A 131 -4.74 15.58 1.16
C TYR A 131 -4.91 15.41 -0.36
N GLY A 132 -6.03 15.92 -0.89
CA GLY A 132 -6.40 15.79 -2.30
C GLY A 132 -7.24 14.57 -2.63
N MET A 133 -7.37 13.57 -1.75
CA MET A 133 -8.19 12.39 -2.02
C MET A 133 -9.69 12.73 -2.01
N SER A 134 -10.41 12.27 -3.03
CA SER A 134 -11.88 12.28 -3.09
C SER A 134 -12.47 10.98 -2.52
N TYR A 135 -13.75 10.75 -2.77
CA TYR A 135 -14.48 9.55 -2.37
C TYR A 135 -13.73 8.27 -2.73
N GLN A 136 -13.67 7.37 -1.76
CA GLN A 136 -13.02 6.07 -1.83
C GLN A 136 -14.08 4.97 -1.76
N PRO A 137 -14.00 3.91 -2.60
CA PRO A 137 -14.83 2.72 -2.45
C PRO A 137 -14.60 2.05 -1.09
N GLN A 138 -15.59 1.27 -0.66
CA GLN A 138 -15.48 0.37 0.47
C GLN A 138 -15.50 -1.06 -0.07
N PHE A 139 -14.32 -1.67 -0.22
CA PHE A 139 -14.26 -3.06 -0.64
C PHE A 139 -14.47 -4.00 0.56
N THR A 140 -15.09 -5.15 0.32
CA THR A 140 -15.09 -6.25 1.28
C THR A 140 -13.80 -7.04 1.12
N SER A 141 -13.28 -7.69 2.18
CA SER A 141 -12.06 -8.51 2.03
C SER A 141 -12.27 -9.64 1.03
N LYS A 142 -13.45 -10.27 1.05
CA LYS A 142 -13.78 -11.35 0.10
C LYS A 142 -13.88 -10.84 -1.34
N GLY A 143 -14.50 -9.68 -1.55
CA GLY A 143 -14.60 -9.03 -2.85
C GLY A 143 -13.24 -8.65 -3.43
N LEU A 144 -12.44 -7.92 -2.65
CA LEU A 144 -11.12 -7.49 -3.10
C LEU A 144 -10.17 -8.68 -3.27
N SER A 145 -10.18 -9.67 -2.38
CA SER A 145 -9.32 -10.85 -2.51
C SER A 145 -9.64 -11.64 -3.77
N GLY A 146 -10.92 -11.91 -4.07
CA GLY A 146 -11.31 -12.61 -5.30
C GLY A 146 -10.90 -11.87 -6.58
N VAL A 147 -11.07 -10.54 -6.62
CA VAL A 147 -10.58 -9.72 -7.75
C VAL A 147 -9.06 -9.69 -7.81
N MET A 148 -8.36 -9.57 -6.68
CA MET A 148 -6.89 -9.58 -6.67
C MET A 148 -6.30 -10.94 -7.03
N GLN A 149 -6.97 -12.03 -6.68
CA GLN A 149 -6.66 -13.38 -7.17
C GLN A 149 -6.78 -13.44 -8.69
N ALA A 150 -7.85 -12.85 -9.26
CA ALA A 150 -8.03 -12.73 -10.70
C ALA A 150 -6.90 -11.94 -11.38
N ILE A 151 -6.63 -10.74 -10.87
CA ILE A 151 -5.58 -9.83 -11.34
C ILE A 151 -4.21 -10.49 -11.24
N SER A 152 -3.91 -11.19 -10.15
CA SER A 152 -2.61 -11.83 -9.91
C SER A 152 -2.21 -12.87 -10.97
N ARG A 153 -3.17 -13.38 -11.75
CA ARG A 153 -2.89 -14.31 -12.86
C ARG A 153 -2.10 -13.68 -13.99
N ASP A 154 -2.00 -12.36 -14.04
CA ASP A 154 -1.11 -11.64 -14.93
C ASP A 154 -0.16 -10.74 -14.13
N ALA A 155 1.14 -10.83 -14.44
CA ALA A 155 2.17 -10.16 -13.67
C ALA A 155 2.14 -8.64 -13.84
N ASP A 156 1.81 -8.14 -15.04
CA ASP A 156 1.79 -6.71 -15.34
C ASP A 156 0.54 -6.05 -14.72
N ASP A 157 -0.59 -6.74 -14.75
CA ASP A 157 -1.82 -6.34 -14.06
C ASP A 157 -1.61 -6.27 -12.54
N PHE A 158 -1.02 -7.33 -11.96
CA PHE A 158 -0.70 -7.37 -10.53
C PHE A 158 0.25 -6.25 -10.13
N GLN A 159 1.32 -6.07 -10.90
CA GLN A 159 2.28 -4.97 -10.73
C GLN A 159 1.57 -3.62 -10.67
N THR A 160 0.62 -3.38 -11.57
CA THR A 160 -0.08 -2.09 -11.69
C THR A 160 -0.84 -1.73 -10.41
N VAL A 161 -1.51 -2.70 -9.77
CA VAL A 161 -2.21 -2.46 -8.50
C VAL A 161 -1.21 -2.28 -7.36
N VAL A 162 -0.18 -3.12 -7.29
CA VAL A 162 0.82 -3.02 -6.22
C VAL A 162 1.56 -1.68 -6.28
N ASP A 163 1.95 -1.21 -7.47
CA ASP A 163 2.61 0.08 -7.68
C ASP A 163 1.74 1.25 -7.18
N SER A 164 0.44 1.18 -7.40
CA SER A 164 -0.48 2.24 -6.97
C SER A 164 -0.59 2.33 -5.45
N VAL A 165 -0.56 1.17 -4.77
CA VAL A 165 -0.59 1.13 -3.30
C VAL A 165 0.77 1.46 -2.70
N ALA A 166 1.88 0.93 -3.23
CA ALA A 166 3.23 1.27 -2.77
C ALA A 166 3.49 2.78 -2.79
N THR A 167 2.96 3.45 -3.81
CA THR A 167 2.98 4.91 -3.93
C THR A 167 2.24 5.62 -2.79
N LEU A 168 1.07 5.11 -2.38
CA LEU A 168 0.30 5.62 -1.25
C LEU A 168 1.07 5.43 0.06
N GLU A 169 1.63 4.24 0.28
CA GLU A 169 2.39 3.88 1.47
C GLU A 169 3.65 4.75 1.61
N GLN A 170 4.36 4.97 0.50
CA GLN A 170 5.50 5.87 0.44
C GLN A 170 5.11 7.29 0.85
N ARG A 171 3.96 7.80 0.36
CA ARG A 171 3.45 9.12 0.75
C ARG A 171 3.15 9.19 2.25
N ARG A 172 2.49 8.17 2.80
CA ARG A 172 2.17 8.05 4.22
C ARG A 172 3.45 8.07 5.06
N MET A 173 4.43 7.21 4.75
CA MET A 173 5.70 7.16 5.48
C MET A 173 6.52 8.45 5.38
N THR A 174 6.53 9.09 4.21
CA THR A 174 7.22 10.38 4.00
C THR A 174 6.59 11.50 4.82
N PHE A 175 5.26 11.51 4.93
CA PHE A 175 4.56 12.45 5.80
C PHE A 175 4.94 12.24 7.26
N GLU A 176 4.92 10.99 7.75
CA GLU A 176 5.29 10.67 9.13
C GLU A 176 6.76 11.01 9.43
N ALA A 177 7.67 10.76 8.47
CA ALA A 177 9.06 11.19 8.55
C ALA A 177 9.19 12.72 8.65
N GLY A 178 8.36 13.47 7.90
CA GLY A 178 8.29 14.93 7.98
C GLY A 178 7.80 15.42 9.35
N VAL A 179 6.80 14.75 9.95
CA VAL A 179 6.30 15.04 11.30
C VAL A 179 7.39 14.82 12.34
N ILE A 180 8.09 13.68 12.28
CA ILE A 180 9.17 13.34 13.20
C ILE A 180 10.35 14.29 13.04
N SER A 181 10.74 14.57 11.80
CA SER A 181 11.84 15.51 11.52
C SER A 181 11.55 16.89 12.07
N ALA A 182 10.33 17.42 11.89
CA ALA A 182 9.93 18.71 12.46
C ALA A 182 9.93 18.72 14.00
N ALA A 183 9.56 17.61 14.63
CA ALA A 183 9.54 17.48 16.08
C ALA A 183 10.94 17.29 16.70
N THR A 184 11.91 16.80 15.91
CA THR A 184 13.24 16.37 16.39
C THR A 184 14.39 17.15 15.79
N ASP A 185 14.12 18.22 15.02
CA ASP A 185 15.12 18.95 14.23
C ASP A 185 15.97 18.01 13.33
N GLY A 186 15.30 17.02 12.73
CA GLY A 186 15.90 16.04 11.83
C GLY A 186 16.80 15.00 12.50
N GLN A 187 16.73 14.84 13.83
CA GLN A 187 17.53 13.85 14.55
C GLN A 187 16.94 12.42 14.52
N GLY A 188 15.71 12.28 14.02
CA GLY A 188 15.00 10.99 14.02
C GLY A 188 14.41 10.65 15.40
N LEU A 189 13.76 9.50 15.50
CA LEU A 189 13.08 9.07 16.71
C LEU A 189 14.09 8.70 17.80
N SER A 190 14.08 9.44 18.92
CA SER A 190 14.92 9.12 20.09
C SER A 190 14.36 7.97 20.91
N THR A 191 15.17 7.38 21.78
CA THR A 191 14.77 6.28 22.68
C THR A 191 13.63 6.65 23.63
N ASP A 192 13.54 7.92 24.02
CA ASP A 192 12.61 8.39 25.03
C ASP A 192 11.37 9.09 24.43
N ALA A 193 11.32 9.23 23.11
CA ALA A 193 10.19 9.85 22.42
C ALA A 193 9.02 8.88 22.31
N THR A 194 7.79 9.36 22.54
CA THR A 194 6.60 8.57 22.21
C THR A 194 6.47 8.46 20.69
N MET A 195 6.27 7.24 20.20
CA MET A 195 6.06 7.04 18.77
C MET A 195 4.74 7.68 18.31
N PRO A 196 4.72 8.46 17.20
CA PRO A 196 3.48 9.00 16.67
C PRO A 196 2.52 7.89 16.26
N THR A 197 1.23 8.05 16.57
CA THR A 197 0.17 7.10 16.13
C THR A 197 0.13 6.94 14.61
N GLY A 198 0.46 7.99 13.85
CA GLY A 198 0.55 7.93 12.39
C GLY A 198 1.63 6.97 11.89
N LEU A 199 2.81 6.98 12.53
CA LEU A 199 3.89 6.03 12.23
C LEU A 199 3.51 4.59 12.59
N ASN A 200 2.85 4.38 13.73
CA ASN A 200 2.32 3.06 14.10
C ASN A 200 1.43 2.50 12.99
N ASN A 201 0.40 3.27 12.62
CA ASN A 201 -0.54 2.88 11.56
C ASN A 201 0.15 2.64 10.22
N ALA A 202 1.24 3.38 9.93
CA ALA A 202 1.98 3.21 8.68
C ALA A 202 2.77 1.88 8.65
N ILE A 203 3.42 1.50 9.76
CA ILE A 203 4.13 0.21 9.89
C ILE A 203 3.14 -0.95 9.79
N GLU A 204 2.01 -0.86 10.51
CA GLU A 204 0.97 -1.88 10.47
C GLU A 204 0.43 -2.07 9.05
N ALA A 205 0.15 -0.97 8.36
CA ALA A 205 -0.40 -1.01 7.03
C ALA A 205 0.56 -1.52 5.96
N ASN A 206 1.83 -1.12 5.99
CA ASN A 206 2.85 -1.72 5.11
C ASN A 206 2.92 -3.24 5.28
N SER A 207 2.78 -3.72 6.53
CA SER A 207 2.80 -5.15 6.84
C SER A 207 1.56 -5.88 6.30
N ALA A 208 0.37 -5.38 6.66
CA ALA A 208 -0.89 -6.01 6.28
C ALA A 208 -1.14 -5.97 4.77
N THR A 209 -0.85 -4.84 4.11
CA THR A 209 -1.03 -4.68 2.66
C THR A 209 -0.11 -5.60 1.86
N ALA A 210 1.18 -5.66 2.21
CA ALA A 210 2.11 -6.58 1.56
C ALA A 210 1.66 -8.03 1.71
N ALA A 211 1.21 -8.40 2.91
CA ALA A 211 0.70 -9.72 3.19
C ALA A 211 -0.58 -10.05 2.41
N PHE A 212 -1.51 -9.09 2.29
CA PHE A 212 -2.74 -9.24 1.51
C PHE A 212 -2.46 -9.54 0.05
N PHE A 213 -1.58 -8.76 -0.58
CA PHE A 213 -1.17 -9.02 -1.95
C PHE A 213 -0.51 -10.38 -2.12
N GLN A 214 0.29 -10.80 -1.15
CA GLN A 214 0.90 -12.12 -1.15
C GLN A 214 -0.12 -13.25 -0.98
N GLY A 215 -1.07 -13.11 -0.06
CA GLY A 215 -2.15 -14.08 0.14
C GLY A 215 -3.00 -14.24 -1.11
N ALA A 216 -3.42 -13.13 -1.72
CA ALA A 216 -4.22 -13.13 -2.95
C ALA A 216 -3.45 -13.75 -4.12
N SER A 217 -2.16 -13.43 -4.26
CA SER A 217 -1.33 -13.98 -5.32
C SER A 217 -1.09 -15.49 -5.16
N ARG A 218 -0.94 -15.98 -3.93
CA ARG A 218 -0.70 -17.41 -3.65
C ARG A 218 -1.93 -18.27 -3.79
N ALA A 219 -3.11 -17.79 -3.38
CA ALA A 219 -4.35 -18.57 -3.40
C ALA A 219 -4.68 -19.18 -4.78
N VAL A 220 -4.18 -18.63 -5.88
CA VAL A 220 -4.40 -19.15 -7.24
C VAL A 220 -3.30 -20.09 -7.76
N VAL A 221 -2.17 -20.23 -7.06
CA VAL A 221 -1.00 -21.03 -7.50
C VAL A 221 -0.47 -22.00 -6.45
N GLU A 222 -1.18 -22.23 -5.34
CA GLU A 222 -0.63 -23.00 -4.21
C GLU A 222 -0.14 -24.42 -4.57
N ASP A 223 -0.67 -25.00 -5.65
CA ASP A 223 -0.29 -26.33 -6.15
C ASP A 223 0.90 -26.30 -7.14
N ASP A 224 1.39 -25.12 -7.56
CA ASP A 224 2.52 -24.95 -8.49
C ASP A 224 3.68 -24.19 -7.82
N ALA A 225 4.69 -24.95 -7.37
CA ALA A 225 5.86 -24.40 -6.69
C ALA A 225 6.70 -23.44 -7.56
N GLU A 226 6.74 -23.65 -8.89
CA GLU A 226 7.50 -22.77 -9.79
C GLU A 226 6.76 -21.44 -10.00
N GLU A 227 5.44 -21.49 -10.11
CA GLU A 227 4.62 -20.28 -10.22
C GLU A 227 4.57 -19.50 -8.91
N VAL A 228 4.54 -20.19 -7.75
CA VAL A 228 4.70 -19.57 -6.43
C VAL A 228 6.02 -18.83 -6.30
N ASP A 229 7.14 -19.43 -6.73
CA ASP A 229 8.45 -18.78 -6.65
C ASP A 229 8.55 -17.55 -7.57
N ASN A 230 8.03 -17.64 -8.80
CA ASN A 230 8.00 -16.50 -9.72
C ASN A 230 7.15 -15.34 -9.18
N ARG A 231 5.96 -15.65 -8.62
CA ARG A 231 5.09 -14.62 -8.03
C ARG A 231 5.64 -14.06 -6.74
N ASN A 232 6.27 -14.87 -5.90
CA ASN A 232 7.01 -14.39 -4.72
C ASN A 232 8.11 -13.42 -5.14
N LYS A 233 8.84 -13.73 -6.22
CA LYS A 233 9.87 -12.85 -6.75
C LYS A 233 9.29 -11.52 -7.24
N THR A 234 8.21 -11.54 -8.04
CA THR A 234 7.51 -10.31 -8.46
C THR A 234 6.99 -9.51 -7.27
N ILE A 235 6.41 -10.18 -6.26
CA ILE A 235 5.98 -9.55 -5.01
C ILE A 235 7.16 -8.89 -4.29
N VAL A 236 8.28 -9.59 -4.13
CA VAL A 236 9.47 -9.07 -3.46
C VAL A 236 10.05 -7.88 -4.22
N ASP A 237 10.24 -8.02 -5.53
CA ASP A 237 10.81 -6.98 -6.40
C ASP A 237 9.93 -5.71 -6.41
N THR A 238 8.62 -5.87 -6.24
CA THR A 238 7.64 -4.79 -6.39
C THR A 238 7.22 -4.16 -5.07
N LEU A 239 6.73 -4.96 -4.10
CA LEU A 239 6.30 -4.46 -2.79
C LEU A 239 7.46 -3.86 -2.02
N PHE A 240 8.63 -4.51 -2.07
CA PHE A 240 9.79 -4.11 -1.28
C PHE A 240 10.71 -3.14 -2.01
N GLY A 241 10.68 -3.14 -3.34
CA GLY A 241 11.48 -2.24 -4.16
C GLY A 241 10.95 -0.82 -4.29
N LEU A 242 9.62 -0.63 -4.39
CA LEU A 242 9.03 0.64 -4.82
C LEU A 242 8.55 1.56 -3.70
N SER A 243 8.15 0.98 -2.57
CA SER A 243 7.69 1.75 -1.40
C SER A 243 8.86 2.41 -0.63
N SER A 244 10.09 1.92 -0.83
CA SER A 244 11.13 1.93 0.19
C SER A 244 12.14 3.08 0.11
N PHE A 245 12.12 3.94 -0.93
CA PHE A 245 13.16 4.98 -1.05
C PHE A 245 12.71 6.34 -1.60
N ILE A 246 13.01 7.39 -0.82
CA ILE A 246 13.13 8.77 -1.28
C ILE A 246 14.54 9.25 -0.89
N PRO A 247 15.42 9.61 -1.83
CA PRO A 247 16.75 10.09 -1.49
C PRO A 247 16.70 11.49 -0.85
N GLY A 248 17.16 11.64 0.39
CA GLY A 248 17.56 12.92 0.95
C GLY A 248 17.23 13.13 2.43
N PRO A 249 18.04 13.94 3.14
CA PRO A 249 18.01 14.05 4.60
C PRO A 249 16.69 14.65 5.12
N GLY A 250 16.34 14.26 6.35
CA GLY A 250 15.12 14.64 7.08
C GLY A 250 14.71 16.12 7.03
N GLY A 251 15.61 17.06 6.73
CA GLY A 251 15.27 18.48 6.54
C GLY A 251 14.41 18.79 5.30
N GLU A 252 14.63 18.09 4.18
CA GLU A 252 13.87 18.32 2.93
C GLU A 252 12.66 17.39 2.78
N VAL A 253 12.57 16.32 3.59
CA VAL A 253 11.45 15.35 3.59
C VAL A 253 10.09 16.04 3.80
N SER A 254 10.06 17.07 4.65
CA SER A 254 8.85 17.88 4.91
C SER A 254 8.37 18.68 3.68
N ARG A 255 9.25 18.98 2.72
CA ARG A 255 8.90 19.61 1.43
C ARG A 255 8.54 18.59 0.37
N ILE A 256 9.17 17.41 0.37
CA ILE A 256 8.96 16.38 -0.66
C ILE A 256 7.49 15.95 -0.73
N TRP A 257 6.81 15.75 0.40
CA TRP A 257 5.40 15.35 0.38
C TRP A 257 4.45 16.50 -0.01
N LYS A 258 4.82 17.76 0.28
CA LYS A 258 4.02 18.96 -0.04
C LYS A 258 4.16 19.40 -1.50
N ASP A 259 5.35 19.26 -2.09
CA ASP A 259 5.67 19.76 -3.43
C ASP A 259 5.28 18.79 -4.57
N THR A 260 4.90 17.53 -4.25
CA THR A 260 4.90 16.44 -5.27
C THR A 260 3.54 15.77 -5.54
N TRP A 261 2.54 15.82 -4.65
CA TRP A 261 1.37 14.93 -4.80
C TRP A 261 0.00 15.64 -4.86
N SER A 262 -0.58 15.79 -6.05
CA SER A 262 -2.00 16.08 -6.23
C SER A 262 -2.72 14.85 -6.80
N PHE A 263 -3.66 14.29 -6.04
CA PHE A 263 -4.57 13.26 -6.54
C PHE A 263 -5.49 13.90 -7.57
N GLY A 264 -5.11 13.85 -8.85
CA GLY A 264 -6.11 14.14 -9.88
C GLY A 264 -5.71 14.72 -11.22
N LYS A 265 -4.42 14.93 -11.49
CA LYS A 265 -4.02 15.30 -12.86
C LYS A 265 -2.62 14.90 -13.27
N ASP A 266 -1.77 14.58 -12.30
CA ASP A 266 -0.36 14.25 -12.48
C ASP A 266 0.01 13.01 -11.65
N THR A 267 -0.80 11.95 -11.61
CA THR A 267 -0.35 10.62 -11.13
C THR A 267 0.86 10.13 -11.95
N THR A 268 1.09 10.73 -13.12
CA THR A 268 2.26 10.58 -13.99
C THR A 268 3.50 11.34 -13.52
N LYS A 269 3.41 12.24 -12.52
CA LYS A 269 4.57 12.62 -11.72
C LYS A 269 4.86 11.50 -10.72
N ARG A 270 5.12 10.33 -11.30
CA ARG A 270 5.95 9.26 -10.74
C ARG A 270 7.06 10.00 -9.99
N ILE A 271 7.14 9.88 -8.66
CA ILE A 271 8.37 10.22 -7.94
C ILE A 271 9.44 9.56 -8.78
N ALA A 272 10.25 10.37 -9.46
CA ALA A 272 10.99 9.90 -10.61
C ALA A 272 11.83 8.72 -10.13
N GLN A 273 11.43 7.49 -10.49
CA GLN A 273 12.26 6.30 -10.38
C GLN A 273 13.52 6.66 -11.14
N ASN A 274 14.47 7.19 -10.41
CA ASN A 274 15.77 7.58 -10.90
C ASN A 274 16.68 6.39 -10.65
N ALA A 275 17.87 6.43 -11.26
CA ALA A 275 18.82 5.33 -11.13
C ALA A 275 19.12 4.97 -9.66
N ALA A 276 19.04 5.94 -8.72
CA ALA A 276 19.28 5.69 -7.30
C ALA A 276 18.16 4.88 -6.62
N THR A 277 16.90 5.07 -7.03
CA THR A 277 15.78 4.24 -6.51
C THR A 277 15.92 2.81 -7.00
N GLN A 278 16.22 2.63 -8.28
CA GLN A 278 16.45 1.29 -8.87
C GLN A 278 17.66 0.58 -8.25
N ASP A 279 18.76 1.31 -8.04
CA ASP A 279 19.96 0.78 -7.40
C ASP A 279 19.70 0.35 -5.95
N PHE A 280 18.94 1.15 -5.19
CA PHE A 280 18.50 0.78 -3.85
C PHE A 280 17.62 -0.47 -3.86
N THR A 281 16.60 -0.52 -4.74
CA THR A 281 15.73 -1.69 -4.91
C THR A 281 16.54 -2.95 -5.19
N GLU A 282 17.46 -2.89 -6.15
CA GLU A 282 18.29 -4.04 -6.54
C GLU A 282 19.16 -4.53 -5.37
N HIS A 283 19.79 -3.61 -4.64
CA HIS A 283 20.58 -3.96 -3.46
C HIS A 283 19.72 -4.57 -2.34
N LEU A 284 18.54 -4.02 -2.05
CA LEU A 284 17.65 -4.53 -1.02
C LEU A 284 17.12 -5.93 -1.37
N THR A 285 16.65 -6.13 -2.61
CA THR A 285 16.21 -7.45 -3.09
C THR A 285 17.32 -8.48 -2.96
N ASN A 286 18.53 -8.17 -3.45
CA ASN A 286 19.67 -9.09 -3.35
C ASN A 286 20.03 -9.40 -1.89
N ALA A 287 19.97 -8.40 -1.01
CA ALA A 287 20.21 -8.59 0.42
C ALA A 287 19.13 -9.48 1.07
N ILE A 288 17.86 -9.36 0.69
CA ILE A 288 16.79 -10.26 1.14
C ILE A 288 17.06 -11.70 0.71
N ASP A 289 17.49 -11.92 -0.54
CA ASP A 289 17.81 -13.24 -1.09
C ASP A 289 19.04 -13.90 -0.43
N GLU A 290 19.94 -13.10 0.13
CA GLU A 290 21.13 -13.54 0.87
C GLU A 290 20.88 -13.70 2.39
N SER A 291 19.87 -13.01 2.92
CA SER A 291 19.54 -13.02 4.35
C SER A 291 19.10 -14.40 4.82
N LYS A 292 19.60 -14.83 5.98
CA LYS A 292 19.22 -16.13 6.56
C LYS A 292 17.83 -16.09 7.18
N ILE A 293 17.38 -14.91 7.59
CA ILE A 293 16.08 -14.75 8.26
C ILE A 293 14.97 -14.39 7.28
N ALA A 294 15.27 -13.71 6.17
CA ALA A 294 14.25 -13.11 5.30
C ALA A 294 13.99 -13.89 4.01
N LYS A 295 15.00 -14.58 3.45
CA LYS A 295 14.93 -15.23 2.14
C LYS A 295 13.68 -16.09 1.92
N ASN A 296 13.25 -16.83 2.94
CA ASN A 296 12.10 -17.73 2.89
C ASN A 296 11.00 -17.34 3.88
N ASP A 297 11.05 -16.12 4.41
CA ASP A 297 10.11 -15.61 5.41
C ASP A 297 9.69 -14.20 4.99
N ALA A 298 8.61 -14.15 4.21
CA ALA A 298 8.13 -12.92 3.62
C ALA A 298 7.64 -11.91 4.67
N SER A 299 7.17 -12.37 5.84
CA SER A 299 6.84 -11.47 6.96
C SER A 299 8.08 -10.72 7.42
N ARG A 300 9.19 -11.44 7.64
CA ARG A 300 10.46 -10.81 8.02
C ARG A 300 11.05 -9.92 6.92
N ALA A 301 10.91 -10.32 5.66
CA ALA A 301 11.30 -9.49 4.53
C ALA A 301 10.53 -8.16 4.50
N THR A 302 9.21 -8.18 4.76
CA THR A 302 8.39 -6.96 4.87
C THR A 302 8.83 -6.07 6.03
N THR A 303 9.11 -6.65 7.21
CA THR A 303 9.62 -5.88 8.35
C THR A 303 10.97 -5.23 8.03
N LEU A 304 11.88 -5.94 7.38
CA LEU A 304 13.19 -5.41 6.98
C LEU A 304 13.10 -4.30 5.95
N THR A 305 12.21 -4.41 4.97
CA THR A 305 11.92 -3.34 4.03
C THR A 305 11.42 -2.09 4.75
N THR A 306 10.54 -2.26 5.75
CA THR A 306 10.03 -1.13 6.52
C THR A 306 11.13 -0.49 7.38
N ILE A 307 12.02 -1.28 7.99
CA ILE A 307 13.20 -0.78 8.71
C ILE A 307 14.11 0.02 7.78
N THR A 308 14.45 -0.52 6.61
CA THR A 308 15.34 0.17 5.65
C THR A 308 14.71 1.45 5.10
N GLN A 309 13.40 1.45 4.83
CA GLN A 309 12.63 2.66 4.48
C GLN A 309 12.71 3.72 5.59
N MET A 310 12.51 3.33 6.85
CA MET A 310 12.61 4.25 7.99
C MET A 310 14.02 4.83 8.17
N ILE A 311 15.07 4.05 7.90
CA ILE A 311 16.45 4.56 7.90
C ILE A 311 16.63 5.57 6.76
N GLY A 312 16.19 5.23 5.55
CA GLY A 312 16.29 6.10 4.38
C GLY A 312 15.57 7.44 4.53
N LEU A 313 14.42 7.43 5.23
CA LEU A 313 13.63 8.63 5.54
C LEU A 313 14.11 9.38 6.79
N GLY A 314 15.08 8.85 7.53
CA GLY A 314 15.60 9.45 8.77
C GLY A 314 14.65 9.34 9.97
N ILE A 315 13.64 8.47 9.90
CA ILE A 315 12.81 8.09 11.07
C ILE A 315 13.69 7.35 12.08
N ILE A 316 14.44 6.35 11.61
CA ILE A 316 15.54 5.76 12.37
C ILE A 316 16.77 6.64 12.14
N SER A 317 17.36 7.13 13.22
CA SER A 317 18.49 8.04 13.14
C SER A 317 19.73 7.37 12.51
N ALA A 318 20.56 8.16 11.83
CA ALA A 318 21.83 7.68 11.29
C ALA A 318 22.73 7.05 12.37
N GLY A 319 22.66 7.54 13.61
CA GLY A 319 23.40 6.98 14.74
C GLY A 319 22.94 5.56 15.09
N GLN A 320 21.62 5.33 15.17
CA GLN A 320 21.06 4.00 15.43
C GLN A 320 21.35 3.03 14.28
N ALA A 321 21.16 3.47 13.03
CA ALA A 321 21.45 2.68 11.84
C ALA A 321 22.94 2.27 11.78
N ASN A 322 23.85 3.23 11.96
CA ASN A 322 25.29 2.98 11.92
C ASN A 322 25.82 2.19 13.12
N ALA A 323 25.11 2.21 14.25
CA ALA A 323 25.43 1.34 15.38
C ALA A 323 25.10 -0.13 15.10
N ALA A 324 24.14 -0.41 14.22
CA ALA A 324 23.84 -1.75 13.72
C ALA A 324 24.79 -2.14 12.57
N VAL A 325 24.86 -1.29 11.54
CA VAL A 325 25.60 -1.54 10.30
C VAL A 325 26.51 -0.33 10.04
N PRO A 326 27.80 -0.39 10.39
CA PRO A 326 28.71 0.75 10.29
C PRO A 326 28.82 1.31 8.87
N GLY A 327 28.49 2.60 8.71
CA GLY A 327 28.57 3.31 7.44
C GLY A 327 27.36 3.11 6.53
N LEU A 328 26.29 2.47 7.00
CA LEU A 328 25.02 2.35 6.29
C LEU A 328 24.40 3.71 5.97
N VAL A 329 24.60 4.71 6.83
CA VAL A 329 24.21 6.09 6.56
C VAL A 329 25.46 6.96 6.53
N GLY A 330 25.68 7.63 5.39
CA GLY A 330 26.81 8.51 5.16
C GLY A 330 26.79 9.76 6.06
N GLY A 331 27.91 10.49 6.08
CA GLY A 331 28.01 11.77 6.81
C GLY A 331 27.12 12.88 6.24
N ASP A 332 26.59 12.68 5.04
CA ASP A 332 25.57 13.51 4.37
C ASP A 332 24.12 13.11 4.73
N GLY A 333 23.94 12.07 5.55
CA GLY A 333 22.63 11.56 5.96
C GLY A 333 21.95 10.69 4.91
N ILE A 334 22.66 10.28 3.85
CA ILE A 334 22.13 9.45 2.78
C ILE A 334 22.43 7.98 3.09
N LEU A 335 21.43 7.11 2.88
CA LEU A 335 21.60 5.66 2.99
C LEU A 335 22.49 5.16 1.83
N ASP A 336 23.56 4.43 2.17
CA ASP A 336 24.45 3.77 1.22
C ASP A 336 23.92 2.34 0.96
N SER A 337 23.18 2.17 -0.14
CA SER A 337 22.56 0.90 -0.56
C SER A 337 23.58 -0.22 -0.71
N SER A 338 24.82 0.12 -1.07
CA SER A 338 25.91 -0.86 -1.22
C SER A 338 26.35 -1.52 0.10
N LYS A 339 25.88 -1.00 1.25
CA LYS A 339 26.07 -1.59 2.58
C LYS A 339 24.97 -2.57 2.98
N LEU A 340 23.91 -2.68 2.18
CA LEU A 340 22.88 -3.68 2.37
C LEU A 340 23.35 -5.01 1.76
N ASP A 341 23.60 -5.97 2.63
CA ASP A 341 23.79 -7.39 2.30
C ASP A 341 22.95 -8.24 3.26
N GLY A 342 22.92 -9.56 3.04
CA GLY A 342 22.13 -10.45 3.89
C GLY A 342 22.52 -10.39 5.38
N THR A 343 23.78 -10.12 5.71
CA THR A 343 24.25 -10.01 7.11
C THR A 343 23.82 -8.68 7.74
N ALA A 344 23.85 -7.60 6.97
CA ALA A 344 23.36 -6.29 7.38
C ALA A 344 21.87 -6.37 7.71
N LEU A 345 21.05 -7.00 6.86
CA LEU A 345 19.63 -7.22 7.14
C LEU A 345 19.42 -8.07 8.39
N ASP A 346 20.11 -9.21 8.52
CA ASP A 346 20.02 -10.06 9.72
C ASP A 346 20.33 -9.25 11.00
N THR A 347 21.33 -8.36 10.94
CA THR A 347 21.73 -7.50 12.07
C THR A 347 20.71 -6.41 12.38
N LEU A 348 20.11 -5.80 11.35
CA LEU A 348 19.05 -4.81 11.51
C LEU A 348 17.81 -5.44 12.16
N TYR A 349 17.39 -6.61 11.70
CA TYR A 349 16.27 -7.31 12.31
C TYR A 349 16.57 -7.73 13.75
N ASP A 350 17.77 -8.25 14.01
CA ASP A 350 18.17 -8.62 15.37
C ASP A 350 18.07 -7.41 16.31
N ARG A 351 18.62 -6.26 15.91
CA ARG A 351 18.62 -5.06 16.73
C ARG A 351 17.24 -4.45 16.94
N PHE A 352 16.45 -4.31 15.88
CA PHE A 352 15.18 -3.58 15.95
C PHE A 352 13.99 -4.46 16.33
N VAL A 353 14.08 -5.79 16.16
CA VAL A 353 12.95 -6.72 16.33
C VAL A 353 13.22 -7.83 17.35
N THR A 354 14.41 -8.43 17.36
CA THR A 354 14.64 -9.62 18.23
C THR A 354 15.19 -9.26 19.61
N ASN A 355 16.19 -8.39 19.64
CA ASN A 355 16.99 -8.01 20.80
C ASN A 355 17.02 -6.47 20.93
N GLY A 356 15.84 -5.84 20.97
CA GLY A 356 15.73 -4.41 21.25
C GLY A 356 16.56 -4.04 22.48
N ASP A 357 17.51 -3.13 22.31
CA ASP A 357 18.36 -2.63 23.39
C ASP A 357 17.94 -1.22 23.83
N ASP A 358 18.56 -0.70 24.88
CA ASP A 358 18.28 0.65 25.43
C ASP A 358 18.60 1.80 24.44
N THR A 359 19.08 1.49 23.22
CA THR A 359 19.37 2.47 22.16
C THR A 359 18.31 2.48 21.06
N VAL A 360 17.37 1.54 21.08
CA VAL A 360 16.19 1.50 20.22
C VAL A 360 15.00 2.08 20.97
N ASN A 361 14.15 2.81 20.26
CA ASN A 361 12.90 3.28 20.83
C ASN A 361 12.00 2.07 21.17
N PRO A 362 11.51 1.92 22.42
CA PRO A 362 10.76 0.74 22.83
C PRO A 362 9.42 0.61 22.09
N ASP A 363 8.70 1.72 21.86
CA ASP A 363 7.44 1.70 21.11
C ASP A 363 7.68 1.24 19.66
N LEU A 364 8.79 1.65 19.04
CA LEU A 364 9.18 1.22 17.70
C LEU A 364 9.53 -0.28 17.66
N HIS A 365 10.28 -0.75 18.66
CA HIS A 365 10.63 -2.17 18.78
C HIS A 365 9.39 -3.06 18.92
N ASP A 366 8.48 -2.67 19.81
CA ASP A 366 7.22 -3.37 20.04
C ASP A 366 6.40 -3.39 18.74
N GLN A 367 6.27 -2.25 18.05
CA GLN A 367 5.50 -2.18 16.81
C GLN A 367 6.10 -3.01 15.67
N LEU A 368 7.43 -3.04 15.53
CA LEU A 368 8.09 -3.88 14.52
C LEU A 368 7.97 -5.37 14.83
N THR A 369 7.85 -5.72 16.11
CA THR A 369 7.57 -7.09 16.58
C THR A 369 6.12 -7.47 16.27
N ASP A 370 5.17 -6.59 16.58
CA ASP A 370 3.73 -6.78 16.36
C ASP A 370 3.34 -6.74 14.87
N ALA A 371 4.20 -6.18 14.01
CA ALA A 371 3.99 -6.18 12.56
C ALA A 371 3.78 -7.59 11.98
N GLY A 372 4.28 -8.64 12.64
CA GLY A 372 4.02 -10.04 12.26
C GLY A 372 2.54 -10.46 12.40
N ASP A 373 1.83 -9.93 13.39
CA ASP A 373 0.40 -10.21 13.58
C ASP A 373 -0.45 -9.48 12.54
N ALA A 374 -0.08 -8.24 12.21
CA ALA A 374 -0.68 -7.48 11.11
C ALA A 374 -0.45 -8.18 9.76
N TYR A 375 0.76 -8.69 9.54
CA TYR A 375 1.10 -9.49 8.36
C TYR A 375 0.18 -10.70 8.25
N LYS A 376 0.06 -11.51 9.32
CA LYS A 376 -0.79 -12.69 9.30
C LYS A 376 -2.24 -12.34 8.95
N THR A 377 -2.79 -11.32 9.60
CA THR A 377 -4.17 -10.87 9.35
C THR A 377 -4.37 -10.44 7.89
N GLY A 378 -3.42 -9.70 7.32
CA GLY A 378 -3.45 -9.30 5.92
C GLY A 378 -3.36 -10.50 4.98
N TYR A 379 -2.46 -11.44 5.26
CA TYR A 379 -2.29 -12.67 4.48
C TYR A 379 -3.59 -13.47 4.38
N ASP A 380 -4.20 -13.76 5.54
CA ASP A 380 -5.43 -14.55 5.63
C ASP A 380 -6.57 -13.85 4.82
N ARG A 381 -6.71 -12.53 4.97
CA ARG A 381 -7.68 -11.73 4.18
C ARG A 381 -7.44 -11.79 2.68
N GLY A 382 -6.18 -11.70 2.25
CA GLY A 382 -5.82 -11.76 0.84
C GLY A 382 -6.06 -13.14 0.24
N HIS A 383 -5.82 -14.18 1.03
CA HIS A 383 -6.10 -15.57 0.65
C HIS A 383 -7.61 -15.83 0.52
N GLY A 384 -8.42 -15.10 1.27
CA GLY A 384 -9.88 -15.20 1.28
C GLY A 384 -10.43 -16.00 2.46
N GLU A 385 -9.67 -16.07 3.57
CA GLU A 385 -10.01 -16.78 4.81
C GLU A 385 -10.80 -15.94 5.83
#